data_AF-A0A1Z4RMU4-F1
#
_entry.id   AF-A0A1Z4RMU4-F1
#
_cell.length_a   1.000
_cell.length_b   1.000
_cell.length_c   1.000
_cell.angle_alpha   90.00
_cell.angle_beta   90.00
_cell.angle_gamma   90.00
#
_symmetry.space_group_name_H-M   'P 1'
#
loop_
_entity.id
_entity.type
_entity.pdbx_description
1 polymer ?
#
loop_
_entity_poly.entity_id
_entity_poly.type
_entity_poly.pdbx_seq_one_letter_code
_entity_poly.pdbx_strand_id
1 'polypeptide(L)'
;MYSQKTQVKDSQSNFSESLPPLQERLLSPFQQKLLQEKLQTNLRPEYRRRIEIMLLADRGHSQTQICATLNCSQETARYWMYIAQSGEAHKWKELPIGRPKTVNEQYLNCLRDLVSQSPKQYGYAFQRWTAHWLSKHLAKELGIEVTERHVNRLLKQMGLSTRPDSALENNKQGSKEIEPTYRSNIVIGNLKGNENNKSLGIKFSPFHLI
;
A
#
# COMPACT_ATOMS: atom_id res chain seq x y z
N MET A 1 -10.53 35.70 -69.88
CA MET A 1 -10.43 34.61 -68.88
C MET A 1 -10.46 35.23 -67.49
N TYR A 2 -11.30 34.66 -66.62
CA TYR A 2 -11.32 34.70 -65.13
C TYR A 2 -10.07 35.31 -64.44
N SER A 3 -10.11 36.03 -63.32
CA SER A 3 -11.05 36.02 -62.20
C SER A 3 -10.84 37.27 -61.33
N GLN A 4 -11.91 37.72 -60.68
CA GLN A 4 -11.91 38.71 -59.60
C GLN A 4 -11.31 38.12 -58.31
N LYS A 5 -10.71 38.97 -57.46
CA LYS A 5 -10.98 39.09 -56.00
C LYS A 5 -10.07 40.16 -55.39
N THR A 6 -10.57 41.32 -54.93
CA THR A 6 -11.44 41.63 -53.77
C THR A 6 -10.60 42.16 -52.61
N GLN A 7 -10.79 43.44 -52.30
CA GLN A 7 -10.42 44.10 -51.04
C GLN A 7 -11.12 43.43 -49.87
N VAL A 8 -10.46 43.31 -48.70
CA VAL A 8 -11.13 43.54 -47.41
C VAL A 8 -10.16 44.23 -46.45
N LYS A 9 -10.57 45.43 -46.05
CA LYS A 9 -10.13 46.22 -44.90
C LYS A 9 -10.66 45.64 -43.61
N ASP A 10 -9.90 45.89 -42.54
CA ASP A 10 -10.32 46.17 -41.17
C ASP A 10 -11.39 45.27 -40.52
N SER A 11 -11.07 44.69 -39.37
CA SER A 11 -11.92 44.79 -38.19
C SER A 11 -11.19 44.29 -36.95
N GLN A 12 -11.10 45.19 -35.96
CA GLN A 12 -10.97 44.84 -34.57
C GLN A 12 -12.06 43.82 -34.20
N SER A 13 -11.69 42.74 -33.53
CA SER A 13 -12.65 41.91 -32.79
C SER A 13 -12.06 41.53 -31.44
N ASN A 14 -12.44 42.35 -30.45
CA ASN A 14 -12.87 41.93 -29.13
C ASN A 14 -12.66 40.43 -28.81
N PHE A 15 -11.58 40.10 -28.09
CA PHE A 15 -11.54 38.91 -27.25
C PHE A 15 -12.38 39.17 -25.99
N SER A 16 -13.68 39.33 -26.19
CA SER A 16 -14.70 39.20 -25.16
C SER A 16 -15.29 37.81 -25.29
N GLU A 17 -14.52 36.79 -24.93
CA GLU A 17 -15.08 35.46 -24.72
C GLU A 17 -15.56 35.37 -23.28
N SER A 18 -16.72 35.97 -23.06
CA SER A 18 -17.55 35.70 -21.90
C SER A 18 -17.98 34.23 -21.96
N LEU A 19 -17.22 33.36 -21.31
CA LEU A 19 -17.72 32.04 -20.94
C LEU A 19 -18.90 32.23 -19.98
N PRO A 20 -20.06 31.62 -20.23
CA PRO A 20 -21.21 31.76 -19.35
C PRO A 20 -20.90 31.10 -18.00
N PRO A 21 -21.45 31.61 -16.88
CA PRO A 21 -21.38 30.94 -15.59
C PRO A 21 -22.38 29.78 -15.60
N LEU A 22 -22.02 28.70 -16.29
CA LEU A 22 -22.77 27.46 -16.19
C LEU A 22 -22.40 26.83 -14.85
N GLN A 23 -23.29 27.01 -13.87
CA GLN A 23 -23.40 26.15 -12.69
C GLN A 23 -23.87 24.74 -13.12
N GLU A 24 -23.23 24.17 -14.14
CA GLU A 24 -23.37 22.78 -14.49
C GLU A 24 -22.52 22.01 -13.49
N ARG A 25 -23.19 21.41 -12.49
CA ARG A 25 -22.55 20.48 -11.57
C ARG A 25 -21.78 19.45 -12.39
N LEU A 26 -20.45 19.45 -12.24
CA LEU A 26 -19.58 18.52 -12.92
C LEU A 26 -19.80 17.08 -12.43
N LEU A 27 -20.24 16.94 -11.17
CA LEU A 27 -20.51 15.66 -10.55
C LEU A 27 -22.01 15.37 -10.46
N SER A 28 -22.37 14.12 -10.73
CA SER A 28 -23.69 13.60 -10.38
C SER A 28 -23.88 13.60 -8.85
N PRO A 29 -25.11 13.82 -8.32
CA PRO A 29 -25.38 13.73 -6.88
C PRO A 29 -24.92 12.40 -6.25
N PHE A 30 -25.01 11.31 -7.00
CA PHE A 30 -24.50 10.01 -6.57
C PHE A 30 -22.98 10.03 -6.39
N GLN A 31 -22.26 10.60 -7.35
CA GLN A 31 -20.80 10.71 -7.31
C GLN A 31 -20.36 11.63 -6.19
N GLN A 32 -21.04 12.76 -6.01
CA GLN A 32 -20.76 13.70 -4.93
C GLN A 32 -20.94 13.04 -3.56
N LYS A 33 -22.05 12.31 -3.35
CA LYS A 33 -22.28 11.56 -2.11
C LYS A 33 -21.23 10.46 -1.90
N LEU A 34 -20.91 9.68 -2.93
CA LEU A 34 -19.87 8.64 -2.87
C LEU A 34 -18.51 9.24 -2.44
N LEU A 35 -18.09 10.32 -3.08
CA LEU A 35 -16.83 10.99 -2.77
C LEU A 35 -16.80 11.54 -1.34
N GLN A 36 -17.90 12.14 -0.87
CA GLN A 36 -18.04 12.63 0.50
C GLN A 36 -17.99 11.51 1.54
N GLU A 37 -18.68 10.40 1.31
CA GLU A 37 -18.61 9.21 2.18
C GLU A 37 -17.19 8.67 2.26
N LYS A 38 -16.47 8.63 1.12
CA LYS A 38 -15.09 8.17 1.11
C LYS A 38 -14.18 9.10 1.90
N LEU A 39 -14.34 10.43 1.86
CA LEU A 39 -13.53 11.34 2.69
C LEU A 39 -13.60 11.09 4.20
N GLN A 40 -14.68 10.48 4.70
CA GLN A 40 -14.82 10.12 6.11
C GLN A 40 -14.01 8.87 6.49
N THR A 41 -13.60 8.07 5.51
CA THR A 41 -12.76 6.86 5.73
C THR A 41 -11.28 7.20 5.82
N ASN A 42 -10.50 6.36 6.49
CA ASN A 42 -9.04 6.49 6.56
C ASN A 42 -8.41 6.15 5.19
N LEU A 43 -8.32 7.17 4.33
CA LEU A 43 -7.69 7.09 3.02
C LEU A 43 -6.25 7.60 3.08
N ARG A 44 -5.43 7.07 2.18
CA ARG A 44 -4.13 7.66 1.87
C ARG A 44 -4.30 9.14 1.44
N PRO A 45 -3.38 10.03 1.85
CA PRO A 45 -3.48 11.46 1.57
C PRO A 45 -3.53 11.77 0.08
N GLU A 46 -2.88 10.94 -0.74
CA GLU A 46 -2.89 11.11 -2.19
C GLU A 46 -4.27 10.80 -2.79
N TYR A 47 -4.99 9.78 -2.31
CA TYR A 47 -6.38 9.53 -2.74
C TYR A 47 -7.31 10.61 -2.23
N ARG A 48 -7.13 11.05 -0.98
CA ARG A 48 -7.90 12.15 -0.40
C ARG A 48 -7.80 13.42 -1.26
N ARG A 49 -6.59 13.79 -1.66
CA ARG A 49 -6.33 14.95 -2.53
C ARG A 49 -7.07 14.86 -3.86
N ARG A 50 -7.13 13.68 -4.50
CA ARG A 50 -7.89 13.49 -5.75
C ARG A 50 -9.37 13.78 -5.56
N ILE A 51 -9.94 13.25 -4.48
CA ILE A 51 -11.34 13.45 -4.13
C ILE A 51 -11.61 14.93 -3.85
N GLU A 52 -10.71 15.60 -3.13
CA GLU A 52 -10.81 17.04 -2.84
C GLU A 52 -10.73 17.89 -4.14
N ILE A 53 -9.85 17.55 -5.08
CA ILE A 53 -9.78 18.23 -6.39
C ILE A 53 -11.13 18.11 -7.12
N MET A 54 -11.71 16.91 -7.20
CA MET A 54 -12.99 16.68 -7.86
C MET A 54 -14.13 17.47 -7.21
N LEU A 55 -14.19 17.49 -5.87
CA LEU A 55 -15.21 18.23 -5.13
C LEU A 55 -15.05 19.75 -5.27
N LEU A 56 -13.82 20.26 -5.33
CA LEU A 56 -13.58 21.68 -5.59
C LEU A 56 -13.94 22.05 -7.04
N ALA A 57 -13.63 21.19 -7.99
CA ALA A 57 -14.02 21.39 -9.39
C ALA A 57 -15.55 21.46 -9.54
N ASP A 58 -16.29 20.60 -8.86
CA ASP A 58 -17.76 20.60 -8.83
C ASP A 58 -18.36 21.88 -8.23
N ARG A 59 -17.65 22.52 -7.29
CA ARG A 59 -18.01 23.83 -6.73
C ARG A 59 -17.66 25.01 -7.65
N GLY A 60 -17.09 24.75 -8.82
CA GLY A 60 -16.70 25.77 -9.78
C GLY A 60 -15.33 26.41 -9.51
N HIS A 61 -14.49 25.80 -8.67
CA HIS A 61 -13.14 26.32 -8.46
C HIS A 61 -12.27 26.14 -9.71
N SER A 62 -11.51 27.18 -10.05
CA SER A 62 -10.54 27.11 -11.14
C SER A 62 -9.31 26.26 -10.77
N GLN A 63 -8.59 25.79 -11.78
CA GLN A 63 -7.35 25.02 -11.60
C GLN A 63 -6.36 25.71 -10.65
N THR A 64 -6.20 27.03 -10.78
CA THR A 64 -5.28 27.84 -9.96
C THR A 64 -5.72 27.90 -8.50
N GLN A 65 -7.02 28.09 -8.25
CA GLN A 65 -7.60 28.07 -6.90
C GLN A 65 -7.42 26.70 -6.23
N ILE A 66 -7.62 25.62 -6.98
CA ILE A 66 -7.43 24.25 -6.49
C ILE A 66 -5.98 24.00 -6.10
N CYS A 67 -5.03 24.41 -6.95
CA CYS A 67 -3.59 24.27 -6.66
C CYS A 67 -3.18 25.07 -5.43
N ALA A 68 -3.71 26.29 -5.27
CA ALA A 68 -3.46 27.13 -4.09
C ALA A 68 -4.05 26.54 -2.81
N THR A 69 -5.21 25.87 -2.90
CA THR A 69 -5.91 25.28 -1.75
C THR A 69 -5.29 23.96 -1.29
N LEU A 70 -4.86 23.11 -2.24
CA LEU A 70 -4.42 21.73 -1.95
C LEU A 70 -2.89 21.53 -2.05
N ASN A 71 -2.15 22.60 -2.36
CA ASN A 71 -0.71 22.59 -2.62
C ASN A 71 -0.30 21.46 -3.58
N CYS A 72 -1.04 21.27 -4.67
CA CYS A 72 -0.81 20.22 -5.65
C CYS A 72 -0.26 20.78 -6.98
N SER A 73 0.32 19.92 -7.82
CA SER A 73 0.76 20.33 -9.16
C SER A 73 -0.42 20.66 -10.08
N GLN A 74 -0.18 21.57 -11.02
CA GLN A 74 -1.18 21.99 -12.00
C GLN A 74 -1.66 20.83 -12.86
N GLU A 75 -0.77 19.90 -13.21
CA GLU A 75 -1.07 18.70 -14.00
C GLU A 75 -2.01 17.77 -13.25
N THR A 76 -1.77 17.58 -11.96
CA THR A 76 -2.62 16.76 -11.10
C THR A 76 -4.02 17.36 -11.01
N ALA A 77 -4.11 18.67 -10.74
CA ALA A 77 -5.39 19.38 -10.71
C ALA A 77 -6.13 19.24 -12.05
N ARG A 78 -5.46 19.54 -13.17
CA ARG A 78 -6.03 19.46 -14.53
C ARG A 78 -6.58 18.07 -14.85
N TYR A 79 -5.81 17.03 -14.57
CA TYR A 79 -6.22 15.66 -14.84
C TYR A 79 -7.47 15.27 -14.06
N TRP A 80 -7.50 15.53 -12.74
CA TRP A 80 -8.64 15.14 -11.91
C TRP A 80 -9.87 16.02 -12.12
N MET A 81 -9.69 17.28 -12.53
CA MET A 81 -10.79 18.12 -13.04
C MET A 81 -11.40 17.52 -14.31
N TYR A 82 -10.57 17.08 -15.26
CA TYR A 82 -11.05 16.42 -16.48
C TYR A 82 -11.82 15.13 -16.18
N ILE A 83 -11.32 14.29 -15.26
CA ILE A 83 -12.03 13.06 -14.83
C ILE A 83 -13.37 13.38 -14.16
N ALA A 84 -13.47 14.49 -13.42
CA ALA A 84 -14.75 14.95 -12.88
C ALA A 84 -15.71 15.36 -14.01
N GLN A 85 -15.24 16.15 -14.97
CA GLN A 85 -16.02 16.62 -16.13
C GLN A 85 -16.47 15.48 -17.05
N SER A 86 -15.67 14.42 -17.20
CA SER A 86 -16.02 13.26 -18.03
C SER A 86 -17.05 12.33 -17.39
N GLY A 87 -17.52 12.61 -16.16
CA GLY A 87 -18.43 11.74 -15.43
C GLY A 87 -17.77 10.48 -14.88
N GLU A 88 -16.43 10.40 -14.89
CA GLU A 88 -15.67 9.24 -14.43
C GLU A 88 -15.18 9.39 -12.98
N ALA A 89 -15.76 10.31 -12.21
CA ALA A 89 -15.36 10.58 -10.83
C ALA A 89 -15.37 9.35 -9.90
N HIS A 90 -16.20 8.34 -10.19
CA HIS A 90 -16.25 7.06 -9.47
C HIS A 90 -14.94 6.24 -9.60
N LYS A 91 -14.13 6.51 -10.64
CA LYS A 91 -12.84 5.84 -10.93
C LYS A 91 -11.65 6.44 -10.18
N TRP A 92 -11.88 7.31 -9.18
CA TRP A 92 -10.82 7.98 -8.41
C TRP A 92 -9.75 7.04 -7.81
N LYS A 93 -10.12 5.77 -7.56
CA LYS A 93 -9.25 4.71 -7.02
C LYS A 93 -8.56 3.88 -8.11
N GLU A 94 -9.06 3.86 -9.34
CA GLU A 94 -8.59 2.95 -10.40
C GLU A 94 -7.14 3.23 -10.79
N LEU A 95 -6.70 4.49 -10.74
CA LEU A 95 -5.31 4.83 -11.02
C LEU A 95 -4.43 4.56 -9.79
N PRO A 96 -3.65 3.47 -9.74
CA PRO A 96 -2.85 3.16 -8.56
C PRO A 96 -1.79 4.23 -8.35
N ILE A 97 -1.57 4.59 -7.08
CA ILE A 97 -0.48 5.52 -6.71
C ILE A 97 0.78 4.69 -6.50
N GLY A 98 1.80 4.95 -7.32
CA GLY A 98 3.10 4.30 -7.25
C GLY A 98 3.13 2.89 -7.84
N ARG A 99 4.21 2.15 -7.54
CA ARG A 99 4.39 0.78 -8.03
C ARG A 99 3.24 -0.10 -7.51
N PRO A 100 2.55 -0.86 -8.39
CA PRO A 100 1.54 -1.80 -7.93
C PRO A 100 2.19 -2.75 -6.93
N LYS A 101 1.51 -2.99 -5.80
CA LYS A 101 1.99 -4.00 -4.85
C LYS A 101 1.94 -5.34 -5.57
N THR A 102 3.09 -6.01 -5.69
CA THR A 102 3.18 -7.38 -6.21
C THR A 102 2.26 -8.34 -5.45
N VAL A 103 1.92 -7.99 -4.21
CA VAL A 103 1.01 -8.75 -3.34
C VAL A 103 -0.33 -8.02 -3.29
N ASN A 104 -1.34 -8.59 -3.95
CA ASN A 104 -2.72 -8.11 -3.94
C ASN A 104 -3.44 -8.49 -2.63
N GLU A 105 -4.52 -7.81 -2.27
CA GLU A 105 -5.42 -8.20 -1.15
C GLU A 105 -5.94 -9.63 -1.35
N GLN A 106 -6.24 -10.01 -2.59
CA GLN A 106 -6.60 -11.39 -2.95
C GLN A 106 -5.50 -12.41 -2.59
N TYR A 107 -4.23 -12.04 -2.76
CA TYR A 107 -3.10 -12.90 -2.39
C TYR A 107 -3.04 -13.09 -0.87
N LEU A 108 -3.28 -12.02 -0.09
CA LEU A 108 -3.29 -12.11 1.37
C LEU A 108 -4.43 -12.99 1.89
N ASN A 109 -5.62 -12.87 1.30
CA ASN A 109 -6.78 -13.68 1.67
C ASN A 109 -6.53 -15.15 1.35
N CYS A 110 -6.07 -15.46 0.13
CA CYS A 110 -5.71 -16.82 -0.26
C CYS A 110 -4.63 -17.40 0.66
N LEU A 111 -3.58 -16.63 0.98
CA LEU A 111 -2.54 -17.07 1.91
C LEU A 111 -3.11 -17.39 3.31
N ARG A 112 -4.06 -16.61 3.82
CA ARG A 112 -4.73 -16.89 5.12
C ARG A 112 -5.53 -18.18 5.08
N ASP A 113 -6.35 -18.34 4.05
CA ASP A 113 -7.22 -19.51 3.91
C ASP A 113 -6.38 -20.78 3.79
N LEU A 114 -5.32 -20.71 2.99
CA LEU A 114 -4.42 -21.79 2.72
C LEU A 114 -3.65 -22.20 3.99
N VAL A 115 -3.15 -21.25 4.79
CA VAL A 115 -2.50 -21.54 6.08
C VAL A 115 -3.46 -22.17 7.09
N SER A 116 -4.75 -21.83 7.01
CA SER A 116 -5.79 -22.40 7.90
C SER A 116 -6.17 -23.82 7.53
N GLN A 117 -6.00 -24.20 6.27
CA GLN A 117 -6.27 -25.55 5.77
C GLN A 117 -5.05 -26.46 5.89
N SER A 118 -5.27 -27.77 6.01
CA SER A 118 -4.15 -28.72 6.04
C SER A 118 -3.65 -28.99 4.61
N PRO A 119 -2.33 -29.05 4.37
CA PRO A 119 -1.79 -29.41 3.05
C PRO A 119 -2.30 -30.75 2.50
N LYS A 120 -2.75 -31.66 3.37
CA LYS A 120 -3.40 -32.92 2.97
C LYS A 120 -4.67 -32.71 2.14
N GLN A 121 -5.41 -31.65 2.39
CA GLN A 121 -6.64 -31.33 1.64
C GLN A 121 -6.33 -30.94 0.19
N TYR A 122 -5.10 -30.51 -0.08
CA TYR A 122 -4.60 -30.16 -1.41
C TYR A 122 -3.76 -31.29 -2.05
N GLY A 123 -3.80 -32.50 -1.49
CA GLY A 123 -3.10 -33.68 -2.02
C GLY A 123 -1.62 -33.75 -1.68
N TYR A 124 -1.13 -32.94 -0.72
CA TYR A 124 0.26 -33.02 -0.28
C TYR A 124 0.43 -34.05 0.85
N ALA A 125 1.55 -34.78 0.81
CA ALA A 125 1.88 -35.82 1.79
C ALA A 125 2.31 -35.27 3.17
N PHE A 126 2.61 -33.97 3.27
CA PHE A 126 3.07 -33.33 4.50
C PHE A 126 1.93 -32.74 5.33
N GLN A 127 2.11 -32.65 6.64
CA GLN A 127 1.08 -32.20 7.58
C GLN A 127 1.05 -30.69 7.79
N ARG A 128 2.14 -29.98 7.46
CA ARG A 128 2.34 -28.56 7.81
C ARG A 128 2.82 -27.74 6.62
N TRP A 129 2.28 -26.54 6.47
CA TRP A 129 2.74 -25.61 5.46
C TRP A 129 4.15 -25.09 5.76
N THR A 130 4.98 -25.05 4.73
CA THR A 130 6.28 -24.36 4.77
C THR A 130 6.22 -23.16 3.82
N ALA A 131 7.04 -22.14 4.06
CA ALA A 131 7.07 -20.95 3.21
C ALA A 131 7.41 -21.27 1.74
N HIS A 132 8.24 -22.29 1.50
CA HIS A 132 8.56 -22.82 0.17
C HIS A 132 7.31 -23.35 -0.54
N TRP A 133 6.56 -24.25 0.12
CA TRP A 133 5.36 -24.84 -0.48
C TRP A 133 4.23 -23.82 -0.65
N LEU A 134 4.08 -22.89 0.28
CA LEU A 134 3.15 -21.76 0.15
C LEU A 134 3.47 -20.89 -1.07
N SER A 135 4.75 -20.52 -1.24
CA SER A 135 5.23 -19.76 -2.39
C SER A 135 4.90 -20.48 -3.71
N LYS A 136 5.22 -21.78 -3.80
CA LYS A 136 5.00 -22.58 -5.00
C LYS A 136 3.51 -22.78 -5.32
N HIS A 137 2.69 -23.02 -4.29
CA HIS A 137 1.26 -23.19 -4.46
C HIS A 137 0.60 -21.86 -4.89
N LEU A 138 0.97 -20.74 -4.26
CA LEU A 138 0.44 -19.42 -4.63
C LEU A 138 0.89 -18.97 -6.02
N ALA A 139 2.11 -19.32 -6.45
CA ALA A 139 2.56 -19.08 -7.82
C ALA A 139 1.71 -19.87 -8.83
N LYS A 140 1.30 -21.09 -8.49
CA LYS A 140 0.43 -21.92 -9.35
C LYS A 140 -1.00 -21.38 -9.43
N GLU A 141 -1.58 -20.98 -8.30
CA GLU A 141 -2.98 -20.54 -8.23
C GLU A 141 -3.19 -19.11 -8.73
N LEU A 142 -2.27 -18.19 -8.42
CA LEU A 142 -2.43 -16.76 -8.69
C LEU A 142 -1.48 -16.22 -9.78
N GLY A 143 -0.52 -17.03 -10.25
CA GLY A 143 0.47 -16.60 -11.25
C GLY A 143 1.47 -15.56 -10.73
N ILE A 144 1.53 -15.33 -9.41
CA ILE A 144 2.41 -14.34 -8.78
C ILE A 144 3.56 -15.07 -8.09
N GLU A 145 4.78 -14.89 -8.61
CA GLU A 145 5.99 -15.42 -7.99
C GLU A 145 6.39 -14.58 -6.78
N VAL A 146 6.30 -15.18 -5.59
CA VAL A 146 6.66 -14.54 -4.32
C VAL A 146 7.71 -15.37 -3.62
N THR A 147 8.84 -14.78 -3.26
CA THR A 147 9.91 -15.49 -2.57
C THR A 147 9.48 -15.92 -1.16
N GLU A 148 10.07 -17.02 -0.66
CA GLU A 148 9.79 -17.55 0.69
C GLU A 148 9.99 -16.51 1.80
N ARG A 149 11.02 -15.66 1.67
CA ARG A 149 11.29 -14.54 2.58
C ARG A 149 10.09 -13.59 2.62
N HIS A 150 9.51 -13.30 1.46
CA HIS A 150 8.36 -12.43 1.36
C HIS A 150 7.11 -13.11 1.95
N VAL A 151 6.85 -14.39 1.66
CA VAL A 151 5.76 -15.16 2.30
C VAL A 151 5.88 -15.11 3.83
N ASN A 152 7.06 -15.40 4.39
CA ASN A 152 7.30 -15.30 5.84
C ASN A 152 7.05 -13.89 6.39
N ARG A 153 7.41 -12.84 5.64
CA ARG A 153 7.10 -11.46 6.02
C ARG A 153 5.60 -11.20 6.06
N LEU A 154 4.85 -11.66 5.06
CA LEU A 154 3.39 -11.51 5.02
C LEU A 154 2.71 -12.27 6.16
N LEU A 155 3.14 -13.50 6.42
CA LEU A 155 2.66 -14.29 7.56
C LEU A 155 2.84 -13.53 8.88
N LYS A 156 4.03 -12.99 9.13
CA LYS A 156 4.32 -12.16 10.32
C LYS A 156 3.43 -10.93 10.41
N GLN A 157 3.21 -10.22 9.30
CA GLN A 157 2.30 -9.06 9.28
C GLN A 157 0.86 -9.43 9.62
N MET A 158 0.45 -10.67 9.36
CA MET A 158 -0.87 -11.19 9.69
C MET A 158 -0.95 -11.85 11.08
N GLY A 159 0.15 -11.87 11.85
CA GLY A 159 0.23 -12.56 13.13
C GLY A 159 0.29 -14.09 13.02
N LEU A 160 0.55 -14.61 11.82
CA LEU A 160 0.62 -16.05 11.54
C LEU A 160 2.07 -16.51 11.47
N SER A 161 2.32 -17.75 11.89
CA SER A 161 3.64 -18.38 11.81
C SER A 161 3.51 -19.82 11.33
N THR A 162 4.38 -20.19 10.39
CA THR A 162 4.57 -21.59 9.96
C THR A 162 5.56 -22.34 10.85
N ARG A 163 6.26 -21.63 11.76
CA ARG A 163 7.14 -22.25 12.75
C ARG A 163 6.33 -22.82 13.92
N PRO A 164 6.70 -23.99 14.44
CA PRO A 164 6.08 -24.49 15.66
C PRO A 164 6.35 -23.49 16.79
N ASP A 165 5.29 -23.12 17.49
CA ASP A 165 5.42 -22.40 18.74
C ASP A 165 5.93 -23.41 19.76
N SER A 166 7.19 -23.26 20.19
CA SER A 166 7.84 -24.19 21.13
C SER A 166 7.14 -24.25 22.49
N ALA A 167 6.10 -23.43 22.70
CA ALA A 167 5.26 -23.43 23.90
C ALA A 167 4.15 -24.49 23.89
N LEU A 168 3.76 -25.05 22.74
CA LEU A 168 2.61 -25.96 22.63
C LEU A 168 2.97 -27.46 22.60
N GLU A 169 4.26 -27.83 22.54
CA GLU A 169 4.70 -29.23 22.49
C GLU A 169 4.96 -29.87 23.88
N ASN A 170 4.88 -29.12 24.98
CA ASN A 170 5.18 -29.64 26.33
C ASN A 170 3.97 -30.27 27.07
N ASN A 171 2.81 -30.44 26.43
CA ASN A 171 1.61 -31.04 27.05
C ASN A 171 1.14 -32.32 26.35
N LYS A 172 2.10 -33.20 26.01
CA LYS A 172 1.83 -34.63 25.75
C LYS A 172 2.81 -35.50 26.55
N GLN A 173 2.78 -35.38 27.88
CA GLN A 173 3.36 -36.39 28.75
C GLN A 173 2.26 -37.38 29.16
N GLY A 174 2.23 -38.53 28.48
CA GLY A 174 1.55 -39.74 28.92
C GLY A 174 2.57 -40.86 29.04
N SER A 175 3.14 -40.99 30.25
CA SER A 175 3.77 -42.17 30.87
C SER A 175 4.63 -43.13 30.00
N LYS A 176 5.95 -43.10 30.23
CA LYS A 176 6.76 -44.32 30.48
C LYS A 176 8.11 -43.97 31.14
N GLU A 177 8.20 -44.40 32.39
CA GLU A 177 9.35 -44.81 33.21
C GLU A 177 10.76 -44.25 32.87
N ILE A 178 11.34 -43.56 33.85
CA ILE A 178 12.72 -43.07 33.86
C ILE A 178 13.55 -44.03 34.72
N GLU A 179 14.48 -44.76 34.10
CA GLU A 179 15.64 -45.37 34.77
C GLU A 179 16.79 -44.34 34.82
N PRO A 180 17.48 -44.11 35.97
CA PRO A 180 18.41 -43.01 36.11
C PRO A 180 19.85 -43.48 35.79
N THR A 181 20.42 -43.01 34.67
CA THR A 181 21.88 -43.13 34.44
C THR A 181 22.56 -41.79 34.20
N TYR A 182 23.26 -41.39 35.27
CA TYR A 182 24.50 -40.64 35.36
C TYR A 182 24.58 -39.20 34.82
N ARG A 183 24.51 -38.27 35.78
CA ARG A 183 25.04 -36.91 35.77
C ARG A 183 26.46 -36.85 35.20
N SER A 184 26.66 -36.08 34.13
CA SER A 184 27.93 -35.41 33.86
C SER A 184 27.86 -33.98 34.41
N ASN A 185 28.52 -33.79 35.56
CA ASN A 185 28.70 -32.50 36.21
C ASN A 185 29.49 -31.56 35.30
N ILE A 186 28.85 -30.52 34.74
CA ILE A 186 29.57 -29.36 34.22
C ILE A 186 29.87 -28.46 35.42
N VAL A 187 31.14 -28.48 35.85
CA VAL A 187 31.70 -27.58 36.86
C VAL A 187 31.81 -26.18 36.23
N ILE A 188 30.95 -25.25 36.66
CA ILE A 188 31.14 -23.82 36.36
C ILE A 188 32.15 -23.27 37.36
N GLY A 189 33.37 -23.04 36.89
CA GLY A 189 34.41 -22.31 37.63
C GLY A 189 34.00 -20.85 37.83
N ASN A 190 34.01 -20.43 39.08
CA ASN A 190 33.61 -19.11 39.55
C ASN A 190 34.72 -18.09 39.23
N LEU A 191 34.52 -17.18 38.27
CA LEU A 191 35.43 -16.07 38.01
C LEU A 191 34.94 -14.83 38.78
N LYS A 192 35.55 -14.64 39.94
CA LYS A 192 35.41 -13.47 40.83
C LYS A 192 36.00 -12.24 40.14
N GLY A 193 35.27 -11.14 40.19
CA GLY A 193 35.62 -9.87 39.55
C GLY A 193 36.87 -9.22 40.11
N ASN A 194 37.46 -8.35 39.29
CA ASN A 194 38.33 -7.29 39.77
C ASN A 194 38.02 -6.00 39.01
N GLU A 195 37.66 -4.97 39.77
CA GLU A 195 37.48 -3.61 39.30
C GLU A 195 38.83 -2.91 39.09
N ASN A 196 38.74 -1.74 38.43
CA ASN A 196 39.75 -0.68 38.34
C ASN A 196 40.75 -0.79 37.18
N ASN A 197 40.57 -0.02 36.10
CA ASN A 197 40.93 1.41 36.05
C ASN A 197 40.90 2.02 34.63
N LYS A 198 40.41 3.27 34.57
CA LYS A 198 40.84 4.41 33.72
C LYS A 198 40.42 4.49 32.25
N SER A 199 39.41 5.36 32.06
CA SER A 199 39.32 6.47 31.10
C SER A 199 40.14 6.39 29.80
N LEU A 200 39.45 6.52 28.68
CA LEU A 200 39.72 7.52 27.64
C LEU A 200 38.44 7.72 26.83
N GLY A 201 37.86 8.92 26.97
CA GLY A 201 36.68 9.31 26.21
C GLY A 201 37.03 9.51 24.74
N ILE A 202 36.22 8.94 23.85
CA ILE A 202 36.22 9.30 22.43
C ILE A 202 34.79 9.64 22.06
N LYS A 203 34.55 10.95 21.89
CA LYS A 203 33.31 11.53 21.38
C LYS A 203 33.20 11.19 19.89
N PHE A 204 32.13 10.51 19.49
CA PHE A 204 31.75 10.41 18.09
C PHE A 204 30.69 11.48 17.77
N SER A 205 31.02 12.37 16.85
CA SER A 205 30.10 13.35 16.26
C SER A 205 29.82 12.95 14.79
N PRO A 206 28.64 13.27 14.23
CA PRO A 206 28.14 12.67 13.00
C PRO A 206 28.59 13.44 11.75
N PHE A 207 29.11 12.73 10.75
CA PHE A 207 29.43 13.32 9.45
C PHE A 207 28.15 13.62 8.64
N HIS A 208 27.99 14.89 8.30
CA HIS A 208 27.19 15.39 7.19
C HIS A 208 27.76 14.89 5.86
N LEU A 209 26.89 14.50 4.92
CA LEU A 209 27.25 14.34 3.52
C LEU A 209 26.42 15.33 2.68
N ILE A 210 27.14 16.08 1.85
CA ILE A 210 26.64 16.96 0.77
C ILE A 210 26.13 16.08 -0.37
#